data_AF-T1JQU5-F1
#
_entry.id   AF-T1JQU5-F1
#
_cell.length_a   1.000
_cell.length_b   1.000
_cell.length_c   1.000
_cell.angle_alpha   90.00
_cell.angle_beta   90.00
_cell.angle_gamma   90.00
#
_symmetry.space_group_name_H-M   'P 1'
#
loop_
_entity.id
_entity.type
_entity.pdbx_description
1 polymer ?
#
loop_
_entity_poly.entity_id
_entity_poly.type
_entity_poly.pdbx_seq_one_letter_code
_entity_poly.pdbx_strand_id
1 'polypeptide(L)' 'MLYSEFSLSRYLQHRLLATGSSLIVYADPEDNILGIGLSADQREFNPSLWKGQNIYGLALMDVRNYLRKLEGRKS' A
#
# COMPACT_ATOMS: atom_id res chain seq x y z
N MET A 1 0.60 -13.46 -3.02
CA MET A 1 -0.85 -13.15 -2.99
C MET A 1 -1.12 -11.74 -3.51
N LEU A 2 -0.61 -10.68 -2.88
CA LEU A 2 -0.83 -9.30 -3.37
C LEU A 2 -0.29 -9.03 -4.77
N TYR A 3 0.93 -9.49 -5.06
CA TYR A 3 1.50 -9.32 -6.40
C TYR A 3 0.62 -9.99 -7.47
N SER A 4 0.11 -11.20 -7.25
CA SER A 4 -0.72 -11.91 -8.23
C SER A 4 -2.07 -11.23 -8.43
N GLU A 5 -2.74 -10.78 -7.36
CA GLU A 5 -4.04 -10.10 -7.47
C GLU A 5 -3.93 -8.77 -8.22
N PHE A 6 -2.90 -7.98 -7.90
CA PHE A 6 -2.69 -6.69 -8.56
C PHE A 6 -2.10 -6.85 -9.97
N SER A 7 -1.20 -7.79 -10.22
CA SER A 7 -0.61 -7.97 -11.57
C SER A 7 -1.58 -8.58 -12.60
N LEU A 8 -2.67 -9.23 -12.17
CA LEU A 8 -3.67 -9.78 -13.09
C LEU A 8 -4.77 -8.78 -13.48
N SER A 9 -5.01 -7.74 -12.68
CA SER A 9 -6.07 -6.75 -12.93
C SER A 9 -5.52 -5.39 -13.34
N ARG A 10 -5.69 -5.02 -14.62
CA ARG A 10 -5.29 -3.69 -15.15
C ARG A 10 -5.92 -2.53 -14.35
N TYR A 11 -7.16 -2.68 -13.89
CA TYR A 11 -7.83 -1.67 -13.07
C TYR A 11 -7.13 -1.47 -11.72
N LEU A 12 -6.79 -2.56 -11.02
CA LEU A 12 -6.08 -2.48 -9.74
C LEU A 12 -4.66 -1.95 -9.90
N GLN A 13 -3.97 -2.28 -10.99
CA GLN A 13 -2.66 -1.68 -11.32
C GLN A 13 -2.77 -0.18 -11.49
N HIS A 14 -3.73 0.29 -12.30
CA HIS A 14 -3.93 1.72 -12.53
C HIS A 14 -4.24 2.45 -11.23
N ARG A 15 -5.12 1.89 -10.40
CA ARG A 15 -5.46 2.44 -9.08
C ARG A 15 -4.24 2.51 -8.17
N LEU A 16 -3.42 1.46 -8.13
CA LEU A 16 -2.22 1.40 -7.30
C LEU A 16 -1.13 2.36 -7.81
N LEU A 17 -0.93 2.48 -9.12
CA LEU A 17 0.02 3.42 -9.72
C LEU A 17 -0.42 4.89 -9.54
N ALA A 18 -1.71 5.17 -9.61
CA ALA A 18 -2.30 6.50 -9.41
C ALA A 18 -2.06 7.05 -7.99
N THR A 19 -1.71 6.20 -7.02
CA THR A 19 -1.30 6.66 -5.67
C THR A 19 -0.01 7.48 -5.67
N GLY A 20 0.75 7.50 -6.77
CA GLY A 20 1.97 8.31 -6.88
C GLY A 20 3.02 7.89 -5.86
N SER A 21 3.64 8.86 -5.19
CA SER A 21 4.61 8.62 -4.10
C SER A 21 3.95 8.53 -2.72
N SER A 22 2.62 8.56 -2.65
CA SER A 22 1.90 8.59 -1.37
C SER A 22 2.20 7.36 -0.52
N LEU A 23 2.26 7.56 0.79
CA LEU A 23 2.30 6.50 1.78
C LEU A 23 0.96 5.77 1.80
N ILE A 24 0.98 4.45 1.64
CA ILE A 24 -0.23 3.61 1.70
C ILE A 24 -0.26 2.97 3.08
N VAL A 25 -1.39 3.12 3.77
CA VAL A 25 -1.61 2.55 5.10
C VAL A 25 -2.84 1.65 5.11
N TYR A 26 -2.77 0.52 5.82
CA TYR A 26 -3.95 -0.25 6.18
C TYR A 26 -4.45 0.25 7.54
N ALA A 27 -5.53 1.03 7.51
CA ALA A 27 -6.09 1.71 8.69
C ALA A 27 -7.19 0.86 9.31
N ASP A 28 -6.78 -0.03 10.20
CA ASP A 28 -7.65 -0.90 10.97
C ASP A 28 -7.27 -0.75 12.46
N PRO A 29 -8.19 -0.28 13.32
CA PRO A 29 -7.91 -0.09 14.74
C PRO A 29 -7.74 -1.41 15.51
N GLU A 30 -8.20 -2.53 14.97
CA GLU A 30 -8.09 -3.86 15.58
C GLU A 30 -6.85 -4.63 15.10
N ASP A 31 -6.20 -4.16 14.01
CA ASP A 31 -5.04 -4.81 13.41
C ASP A 31 -3.74 -4.00 13.56
N ASN A 32 -2.90 -4.46 14.49
CA ASN A 32 -1.56 -3.91 14.72
C ASN A 32 -0.44 -4.64 13.95
N ILE A 33 -0.76 -5.70 13.21
CA ILE A 33 0.22 -6.50 12.48
C ILE A 33 0.25 -6.07 11.01
N LEU A 34 -0.88 -6.21 10.33
CA LEU A 34 -1.01 -5.82 8.92
C LEU A 34 -1.25 -4.31 8.79
N GLY A 35 -1.92 -3.72 9.79
CA GLY A 35 -2.32 -2.31 9.82
C GLY A 35 -1.49 -1.40 10.70
N ILE A 36 -1.91 -0.14 10.77
CA ILE A 36 -1.32 0.89 11.64
C ILE A 36 -1.94 0.91 13.05
N GLY A 37 -2.97 0.10 13.31
CA GLY A 37 -3.64 0.07 14.62
C GLY A 37 -4.44 1.32 14.94
N LEU A 38 -4.89 2.04 13.91
CA LEU A 38 -5.64 3.30 14.01
C LEU A 38 -6.76 3.29 12.97
N SER A 39 -7.87 3.96 13.29
CA SER A 39 -8.95 4.13 12.32
C SER A 39 -8.59 5.14 11.23
N ALA A 40 -9.24 5.03 10.07
CA ALA A 40 -9.04 5.96 8.97
C ALA A 40 -9.37 7.42 9.33
N ASP A 41 -10.25 7.63 10.32
CA ASP A 41 -10.67 8.97 10.79
C ASP A 41 -9.59 9.66 11.64
N GLN A 42 -8.71 8.88 12.28
CA GLN A 42 -7.64 9.42 13.13
C GLN A 42 -6.49 10.04 12.33
N ARG A 43 -6.48 9.89 10.98
CA ARG A 43 -5.56 10.51 9.99
C ARG A 43 -4.18 10.87 10.54
N GLU A 44 -3.55 9.92 11.20
CA GLU A 44 -2.24 10.14 11.83
C GLU A 44 -1.15 9.79 10.83
N PHE A 45 -0.47 10.83 10.34
CA PHE A 45 0.57 10.70 9.32
C PHE A 45 1.95 10.42 9.91
N ASN A 46 2.12 10.55 11.23
CA ASN A 46 3.39 10.25 11.89
C ASN A 46 3.50 8.75 12.22
N PRO A 47 4.41 7.99 11.58
CA PRO A 47 4.56 6.57 11.83
C PRO A 47 4.98 6.24 13.27
N SER A 48 5.62 7.17 13.97
CA SER A 48 5.98 6.99 15.39
C SER A 48 4.78 6.94 16.33
N LEU A 49 3.60 7.37 15.87
CA LEU A 49 2.35 7.34 16.63
C LEU A 49 1.47 6.13 16.27
N TRP A 50 1.89 5.32 15.31
CA TRP A 50 1.18 4.11 14.93
C TRP A 50 1.37 3.02 15.97
N LYS A 51 0.32 2.22 16.17
CA LYS A 51 0.34 1.06 17.07
C LYS A 51 0.67 -0.24 16.33
N GLY A 52 0.69 -0.19 14.99
CA GLY A 52 0.97 -1.33 14.14
C GLY A 52 2.04 -1.08 13.08
N GLN A 53 2.40 -2.16 12.39
CA GLN A 53 3.57 -2.22 11.51
C GLN A 53 3.29 -1.83 10.05
N ASN A 54 2.02 -1.71 9.66
CA ASN A 54 1.61 -1.41 8.28
C ASN A 54 2.22 -2.35 7.22
N ILE A 55 2.38 -3.65 7.54
CA ILE A 55 3.01 -4.63 6.63
C ILE A 55 2.28 -4.68 5.29
N TYR A 56 0.94 -4.57 5.31
CA TYR A 56 0.14 -4.62 4.10
C TYR A 56 0.36 -3.39 3.21
N GLY A 57 0.38 -2.20 3.81
CA GLY A 57 0.67 -0.96 3.10
C GLY A 57 2.07 -0.96 2.47
N LEU A 58 3.06 -1.45 3.20
CA LEU A 58 4.44 -1.64 2.70
C LEU A 58 4.46 -2.60 1.49
N ALA A 59 3.81 -3.75 1.59
CA ALA A 59 3.75 -4.72 0.50
C ALA A 59 3.07 -4.14 -0.76
N LEU A 60 2.02 -3.33 -0.61
CA LEU A 60 1.40 -2.63 -1.74
C LEU A 60 2.34 -1.62 -2.40
N MET A 61 3.13 -0.90 -1.60
CA MET A 61 4.13 0.03 -2.13
C MET A 61 5.26 -0.69 -2.87
N ASP A 62 5.66 -1.88 -2.41
CA ASP A 62 6.62 -2.73 -3.13
C ASP A 62 6.07 -3.22 -4.47
N VAL A 63 4.81 -3.69 -4.49
CA VAL A 63 4.12 -4.07 -5.73
C VAL A 63 4.03 -2.87 -6.68
N ARG A 64 3.69 -1.68 -6.19
CA ARG A 64 3.67 -0.44 -6.98
C ARG A 64 5.04 -0.15 -7.60
N ASN A 65 6.12 -0.26 -6.83
CA ASN A 65 7.48 -0.04 -7.31
C ASN A 65 7.88 -1.06 -8.38
N TYR A 66 7.47 -2.32 -8.22
CA TYR A 66 7.70 -3.35 -9.21
C TYR A 66 6.93 -3.08 -10.51
N LEU A 67 5.64 -2.72 -10.43
CA LEU A 67 4.82 -2.37 -11.59
C LEU A 67 5.41 -1.18 -12.37
N ARG A 68 5.92 -0.16 -11.68
CA ARG A 68 6.63 0.97 -12.33
C ARG A 68 7.83 0.52 -13.15
N LYS A 69 8.64 -0.38 -12.59
CA LYS A 69 9.81 -0.93 -13.29
C LYS A 69 9.41 -1.72 -14.53
N LEU A 70 8.27 -2.41 -14.50
CA LEU A 70 7.76 -3.12 -15.67
C LEU A 70 7.26 -2.17 -16.77
N GLU A 71 6.53 -1.11 -16.42
CA GLU A 71 6.05 -0.13 -17.39
C GLU A 71 7.20 0.66 -18.02
N GLY A 72 8.22 1.04 -17.24
CA GLY A 72 9.43 1.71 -17.75
C GLY A 72 10.35 0.83 -18.60
N ARG A 73 10.16 -0.50 -18.61
CA ARG A 73 10.88 -1.43 -19.49
C ARG A 73 10.16 -1.68 -20.82
N LYS A 74 8.90 -1.25 -20.94
CA LYS A 74 8.08 -1.42 -22.15
C LYS A 74 8.13 -0.22 -23.09
N SER A 75 8.77 0.88 -22.70
CA SER A 75 9.11 2.01 -23.59
C SER A 75 10.53 1.88 -24.12
#